data_AF-A0A7W3TN35-F1
#
_entry.id   AF-A0A7W3TN35-F1
#
_cell.length_a   1.000
_cell.length_b   1.000
_cell.length_c   1.000
_cell.angle_alpha   90.00
_cell.angle_beta   90.00
_cell.angle_gamma   90.00
#
_symmetry.space_group_name_H-M   'P 1'
#
loop_
_entity.id
_entity.type
_entity.pdbx_description
1 polymer ?
#
loop_
_entity_poly.entity_id
_entity_poly.type
_entity_poly.pdbx_seq_one_letter_code
_entity_poly.pdbx_strand_id
1 'polypeptide(L)' 'MVFNQASELVPWCKAEAEAHYIGQGITPFQWTARYHDRSNVLYVEGRLRVHGDDVTVNCRVARAARERHAIMEIDDPTS' A
#
# COMPACT_ATOMS: atom_id res chain seq x y z
N MET A 1 -0.23 1.57 14.82
CA MET A 1 1.06 2.29 14.68
C MET A 1 0.83 3.80 14.46
N VAL A 2 1.88 4.65 14.55
CA VAL A 2 1.89 6.06 14.11
C VAL A 2 2.97 6.20 13.04
N PHE A 3 2.70 6.96 11.97
CA PHE A 3 3.65 7.13 10.86
C PHE A 3 4.25 8.52 10.85
N ASN A 4 5.57 8.62 10.97
CA ASN A 4 6.32 9.87 10.91
C ASN A 4 7.07 10.03 9.59
N GLN A 5 7.36 8.96 8.87
CA GLN A 5 8.11 8.97 7.60
C GLN A 5 7.47 8.02 6.59
N ALA A 6 7.53 8.31 5.27
CA ALA A 6 6.85 7.46 4.29
C ALA A 6 7.43 6.04 4.20
N SER A 7 8.71 5.84 4.54
CA SER A 7 9.31 4.51 4.64
C SER A 7 8.62 3.61 5.68
N GLU A 8 8.06 4.20 6.74
CA GLU A 8 7.33 3.49 7.79
C GLU A 8 5.93 3.03 7.31
N LEU A 9 5.37 3.69 6.29
CA LEU A 9 4.10 3.33 5.67
C LEU A 9 4.22 2.13 4.72
N VAL A 10 5.40 1.89 4.14
CA VAL A 10 5.65 0.80 3.18
C VAL A 10 5.24 -0.58 3.70
N PRO A 11 5.68 -1.04 4.89
CA PRO A 11 5.31 -2.37 5.38
C PRO A 11 3.80 -2.49 5.65
N TRP A 12 3.14 -1.42 6.11
CA TRP A 12 1.69 -1.40 6.29
C TRP A 12 0.97 -1.52 4.95
N CYS A 13 1.36 -0.71 3.96
CA CYS A 13 0.76 -0.72 2.64
C CYS A 13 0.85 -2.09 1.96
N LYS A 14 2.02 -2.73 2.08
CA LYS A 14 2.22 -4.10 1.61
C LYS A 14 1.28 -5.08 2.29
N ALA A 15 1.22 -5.06 3.63
CA ALA A 15 0.44 -6.02 4.41
C ALA A 15 -1.06 -5.92 4.11
N GLU A 16 -1.59 -4.70 4.01
CA GLU A 16 -3.01 -4.47 3.67
C GLU A 16 -3.33 -4.93 2.24
N ALA A 17 -2.45 -4.66 1.29
CA ALA A 17 -2.63 -5.13 -0.09
C ALA A 17 -2.58 -6.65 -0.18
N GLU A 18 -1.62 -7.29 0.51
CA GLU A 18 -1.54 -8.75 0.58
C GLU A 18 -2.79 -9.34 1.23
N ALA A 19 -3.25 -8.77 2.34
CA ALA A 19 -4.46 -9.21 3.04
C ALA A 19 -5.72 -9.08 2.18
N HIS A 20 -5.83 -8.00 1.40
CA HIS A 20 -6.94 -7.78 0.47
C HIS A 20 -7.06 -8.93 -0.53
N TYR A 21 -5.96 -9.31 -1.20
CA TYR A 21 -5.96 -10.40 -2.19
C TYR A 21 -6.05 -11.78 -1.57
N ILE A 22 -5.36 -12.02 -0.45
CA ILE A 22 -5.46 -13.29 0.29
C ILE A 22 -6.91 -13.52 0.74
N GLY A 23 -7.62 -12.47 1.17
CA GLY A 23 -9.04 -12.53 1.51
C GLY A 23 -9.94 -12.94 0.35
N GLN A 24 -9.49 -12.78 -0.89
CA GLN A 24 -10.17 -13.20 -2.11
C GLN A 24 -9.70 -14.59 -2.60
N GLY A 25 -8.82 -15.27 -1.85
CA GLY A 25 -8.24 -16.55 -2.24
C GLY A 25 -7.11 -16.43 -3.28
N ILE A 26 -6.55 -15.24 -3.44
CA ILE A 26 -5.49 -14.95 -4.39
C ILE A 26 -4.18 -14.83 -3.62
N THR A 27 -3.15 -15.54 -4.07
CA THR A 27 -1.81 -15.45 -3.48
C THR A 27 -0.99 -14.44 -4.27
N PRO A 28 -0.82 -13.20 -3.78
CA PRO A 28 0.01 -12.22 -4.45
C PRO A 28 1.49 -12.53 -4.26
N PHE A 29 2.33 -12.00 -5.13
CA PHE A 29 3.78 -12.15 -5.05
C PHE A 29 4.50 -10.90 -5.58
N GLN A 30 5.82 -10.84 -5.36
CA GLN A 30 6.71 -9.80 -5.91
C GLN A 30 6.25 -8.35 -5.62
N TRP A 31 6.21 -7.98 -4.35
CA TRP A 31 6.02 -6.59 -3.95
C TRP A 31 7.24 -5.72 -4.28
N THR A 32 7.00 -4.59 -4.94
CA THR A 32 7.95 -3.48 -5.05
C THR A 32 7.26 -2.19 -4.67
N ALA A 33 8.00 -1.21 -4.14
CA ALA A 33 7.42 0.07 -3.78
C ALA A 33 8.40 1.22 -3.94
N ARG A 34 7.84 2.40 -4.21
CA ARG A 34 8.49 3.70 -4.03
C ARG A 34 7.70 4.48 -3.00
N TYR A 35 8.37 5.33 -2.25
CA TYR A 35 7.74 6.17 -1.25
C TYR A 35 8.31 7.57 -1.32
N HIS A 36 7.47 8.54 -0.97
CA HIS A 36 7.87 9.93 -0.91
C HIS A 36 6.99 10.70 0.08
N ASP A 37 7.53 11.83 0.52
CA ASP A 37 6.82 12.77 1.37
C ASP A 37 6.39 13.96 0.51
N ARG A 38 5.13 14.39 0.63
CA ARG A 38 4.66 15.64 0.03
C ARG A 38 3.90 16.45 1.07
N SER A 39 4.49 17.58 1.47
CA SER A 39 3.98 18.43 2.55
C SER A 39 3.78 17.62 3.85
N ASN A 40 2.55 17.54 4.38
CA ASN A 40 2.26 16.75 5.58
C ASN A 40 1.81 15.31 5.28
N VAL A 41 1.74 14.89 4.03
CA VAL A 41 1.22 13.58 3.65
C VAL A 41 2.36 12.68 3.20
N LEU A 42 2.33 11.45 3.69
CA LEU A 42 3.24 10.37 3.36
C LEU A 42 2.58 9.51 2.28
N TYR A 43 3.33 9.18 1.22
CA TYR A 43 2.83 8.41 0.09
C TYR A 43 3.68 7.17 -0.16
N VAL A 44 3.01 6.08 -0.50
CA VAL A 44 3.62 4.85 -1.01
C VAL A 44 2.90 4.49 -2.31
N GLU A 45 3.67 4.26 -3.35
CA GLU A 45 3.22 3.69 -4.62
C GLU A 45 3.86 2.29 -4.73
N GLY A 46 3.04 1.28 -4.54
CA GLY A 46 3.39 -0.12 -4.62
C GLY A 46 2.97 -0.75 -5.94
N ARG A 47 3.74 -1.75 -6.38
CA ARG A 47 3.31 -2.71 -7.41
C ARG A 47 3.32 -4.11 -6.83
N LEU A 48 2.22 -4.81 -7.00
CA LEU A 48 2.02 -6.18 -6.52
C LEU A 48 1.59 -7.06 -7.68
N ARG A 49 2.21 -8.25 -7.80
CA ARG A 49 1.86 -9.21 -8.84
C ARG A 49 0.71 -10.08 -8.36
N VAL A 50 -0.39 -10.07 -9.10
CA VAL A 50 -1.63 -10.78 -8.80
C VAL A 50 -2.09 -11.47 -10.08
N HIS A 51 -2.34 -12.78 -10.06
CA HIS A 51 -2.75 -13.56 -11.25
C HIS A 51 -1.88 -13.43 -12.51
N GLY A 52 -0.65 -12.92 -12.39
CA GLY A 52 0.18 -12.65 -13.56
C GLY A 52 -0.05 -11.27 -14.19
N ASP A 53 -0.68 -10.35 -13.45
CA ASP A 53 -0.79 -8.93 -13.76
C ASP A 53 -0.16 -8.07 -12.66
N ASP A 54 0.32 -6.88 -13.04
CA ASP A 54 0.87 -5.89 -12.11
C ASP A 54 -0.24 -4.96 -11.68
N VAL A 55 -0.60 -5.00 -10.40
CA VAL A 55 -1.57 -4.11 -9.79
C VAL A 55 -0.84 -2.94 -9.13
N THR A 56 -1.37 -1.72 -9.29
CA THR A 56 -0.85 -0.55 -8.60
C THR A 56 -1.59 -0.34 -7.27
N VAL A 57 -0.83 -0.22 -6.19
CA VAL A 57 -1.36 0.04 -4.84
C VAL A 57 -0.86 1.39 -4.36
N ASN A 58 -1.78 2.32 -4.11
CA ASN A 58 -1.45 3.64 -3.59
C ASN A 58 -1.88 3.73 -2.12
N CYS A 59 -0.93 4.00 -1.23
CA CYS A 59 -1.22 4.26 0.17
C CYS A 59 -0.85 5.69 0.54
N ARG A 60 -1.69 6.33 1.33
CA ARG A 60 -1.40 7.65 1.88
C ARG A 60 -1.86 7.83 3.31
N VAL A 61 -1.14 8.64 4.07
CA VAL A 61 -1.50 9.00 5.44
C VAL A 61 -0.90 10.36 5.81
N ALA A 62 -1.59 11.12 6.66
CA ALA A 62 -1.00 12.33 7.24
C ALA A 62 0.14 11.95 8.20
N ARG A 63 1.21 12.75 8.23
CA ARG A 63 2.33 12.61 9.15
C ARG A 63 1.83 12.70 10.59
N ALA A 64 2.42 11.88 11.46
CA ALA A 64 2.03 11.66 12.85
C ALA A 64 0.59 11.13 13.04
N ALA A 65 -0.11 10.75 11.97
CA ALA A 65 -1.39 10.09 12.11
C ALA A 65 -1.21 8.59 12.42
N ARG A 66 -2.26 8.03 13.02
CA ARG A 66 -2.34 6.61 13.32
C ARG A 66 -2.72 5.81 12.09
N GLU A 67 -2.32 4.56 12.09
CA GLU A 67 -2.60 3.55 11.08
C GLU A 67 -4.05 3.48 10.59
N ARG A 68 -5.03 3.54 11.51
CA ARG A 68 -6.47 3.57 11.17
C ARG A 68 -6.93 4.75 10.30
N HIS A 69 -6.08 5.76 10.12
CA HIS A 69 -6.33 6.92 9.27
C HIS A 69 -5.58 6.84 7.93
N ALA A 70 -4.78 5.80 7.73
CA ALA A 70 -4.16 5.54 6.44
C ALA A 70 -5.23 5.04 5.46
N ILE A 71 -5.04 5.41 4.19
CA ILE A 71 -5.94 5.08 3.10
C ILE A 71 -5.14 4.24 2.11
N MET A 72 -5.73 3.15 1.64
CA MET A 72 -5.22 2.31 0.56
C MET A 72 -6.21 2.36 -0.61
N GLU A 73 -5.69 2.64 -1.80
CA GLU A 73 -6.39 2.65 -3.07
C GLU A 73 -5.70 1.61 -3.97
N ILE A 74 -6.45 0.68 -4.54
CA ILE A 74 -5.94 -0.35 -5.44
C ILE A 74 -6.50 -0.07 -6.82
N ASP A 75 -5.61 0.07 -7.81
CA ASP A 75 -5.94 0.14 -9.22
C ASP A 75 -5.66 -1.23 -9.85
N ASP A 76 -6.70 -2.08 -9.83
CA ASP A 76 -6.69 -3.42 -10.38
C ASP A 76 -7.53 -3.46 -11.66
N PRO A 77 -6.93 -3.75 -12.83
CA PRO A 77 -7.66 -3.78 -14.10
C PRO A 77 -8.66 -4.95 -14.21
N THR A 78 -8.63 -5.89 -13.27
CA THR A 78 -9.46 -7.11 -13.28
C THR A 78 -10.59 -7.11 -12.24
N SER A 79 -10.69 -6.08 -11.38
CA SER A 79 -11.70 -5.98 -10.31
C SER A 79 -13.00 -5.30 -10.73
#